data_AF-A0A7C5H9C0-F1
#
_entry.id   AF-A0A7C5H9C0-F1
#
_cell.length_a   1.000
_cell.length_b   1.000
_cell.length_c   1.000
_cell.angle_alpha   90.00
_cell.angle_beta   90.00
_cell.angle_gamma   90.00
#
_symmetry.space_group_name_H-M   'P 1'
#
loop_
_entity.id
_entity.type
_entity.pdbx_description
1 polymer ?
#
loop_
_entity_poly.entity_id
_entity_poly.type
_entity_poly.pdbx_seq_one_letter_code
_entity_poly.pdbx_strand_id
1 'polypeptide(L)'
;YALANCDFDFDELVRLNKFALNEHFPDKIILFVTNMNTLQQRTSQKELDGIELRGLEYLINVQTKMQESLQKLDIDYLEVDATDSIENIHQKILSYLEL
;
A
#
# COMPACT_ATOMS: atom_id res chain seq x y z
N TYR A 1 -1.21 -6.61 -5.33
CA TYR A 1 -0.54 -6.99 -6.60
C TYR A 1 -1.46 -7.86 -7.48
N ALA A 2 -1.95 -9.01 -7.02
CA ALA A 2 -2.90 -9.85 -7.80
C ALA A 2 -4.19 -9.11 -8.20
N LEU A 3 -4.79 -8.37 -7.26
CA LEU A 3 -5.96 -7.50 -7.51
C LEU A 3 -5.73 -6.38 -8.53
N ALA A 4 -4.48 -6.00 -8.79
CA ALA A 4 -4.15 -4.92 -9.72
C ALA A 4 -3.88 -5.44 -11.14
N ASN A 5 -3.72 -6.75 -11.32
CA ASN A 5 -3.28 -7.36 -12.58
C ASN A 5 -4.30 -8.33 -13.18
N CYS A 6 -5.32 -8.78 -12.44
CA CYS A 6 -6.26 -9.80 -12.89
C CYS A 6 -7.67 -9.58 -12.29
N ASP A 7 -8.71 -9.94 -13.05
CA ASP A 7 -10.11 -10.00 -12.59
C ASP A 7 -10.37 -11.22 -11.70
N PHE A 8 -9.57 -11.38 -10.65
CA PHE A 8 -9.88 -12.34 -9.61
C PHE A 8 -10.85 -11.73 -8.61
N ASP A 9 -11.83 -12.53 -8.22
CA ASP A 9 -12.71 -12.20 -7.12
C ASP A 9 -11.89 -11.99 -5.83
N PHE A 10 -12.27 -10.97 -5.05
CA PHE A 10 -11.54 -10.60 -3.84
C PHE A 10 -11.57 -11.73 -2.81
N ASP A 11 -12.73 -12.33 -2.59
CA ASP A 11 -12.91 -13.37 -1.57
C ASP A 11 -12.15 -14.64 -1.95
N GLU A 12 -12.07 -14.95 -3.24
CA GLU A 12 -11.21 -16.02 -3.76
C GLU A 12 -9.74 -15.76 -3.42
N LEU A 13 -9.23 -14.55 -3.66
CA LEU A 13 -7.85 -14.21 -3.31
C LEU A 13 -7.60 -14.28 -1.81
N VAL A 14 -8.53 -13.81 -0.98
CA VAL A 14 -8.42 -13.91 0.47
C VAL A 14 -8.38 -15.37 0.91
N ARG A 15 -9.23 -16.23 0.34
CA ARG A 15 -9.25 -17.68 0.64
C ARG A 15 -7.92 -18.33 0.29
N LEU A 16 -7.36 -18.02 -0.88
CA LEU A 16 -6.06 -18.56 -1.31
C LEU A 16 -4.92 -18.08 -0.38
N ASN A 17 -4.93 -16.82 0.04
CA ASN A 17 -3.94 -16.30 0.99
C ASN A 17 -4.10 -16.94 2.37
N LYS A 18 -5.32 -17.09 2.89
CA LYS A 18 -5.60 -17.82 4.14
C LYS A 18 -5.02 -19.23 4.09
N PHE A 19 -5.27 -19.95 3.01
CA PHE A 19 -4.74 -21.29 2.82
C PHE A 19 -3.21 -21.31 2.79
N ALA A 20 -2.59 -20.43 1.99
CA ALA A 20 -1.13 -20.38 1.84
C ALA A 20 -0.40 -19.96 3.14
N LEU A 21 -1.04 -19.13 3.96
CA LEU A 21 -0.48 -18.61 5.20
C LEU A 21 -0.90 -19.41 6.44
N ASN A 22 -1.62 -20.52 6.28
CA ASN A 22 -2.22 -21.28 7.40
C ASN A 22 -3.03 -20.39 8.34
N GLU A 23 -3.86 -19.51 7.77
CA GLU A 23 -4.70 -18.54 8.49
C GLU A 23 -3.93 -17.50 9.32
N HIS A 24 -2.60 -17.45 9.22
CA HIS A 24 -1.78 -16.47 9.91
C HIS A 24 -1.67 -15.17 9.11
N PHE A 25 -2.54 -14.22 9.44
CA PHE A 25 -2.39 -12.83 9.02
C PHE A 25 -1.62 -11.99 10.05
N PRO A 26 -1.05 -10.84 9.64
CA PRO A 26 -0.49 -9.88 10.58
C PRO A 26 -1.55 -9.33 11.53
N ASP A 27 -1.16 -9.09 12.79
CA ASP A 27 -2.02 -8.43 13.78
C ASP A 27 -2.17 -6.92 13.52
N LYS A 28 -1.11 -6.30 12.98
CA LYS A 28 -1.04 -4.87 12.64
C LYS A 28 -0.35 -4.66 11.31
N ILE A 29 -0.82 -3.68 10.53
CA ILE A 29 -0.22 -3.30 9.25
C ILE A 29 0.04 -1.79 9.23
N ILE A 30 1.21 -1.37 8.75
CA ILE A 30 1.50 0.05 8.51
C ILE A 30 1.62 0.26 7.01
N LEU A 31 0.66 0.98 6.42
CA LEU A 31 0.63 1.28 4.99
C LEU A 31 1.10 2.71 4.75
N PHE A 32 2.23 2.85 4.07
CA PHE A 32 2.69 4.14 3.58
C PHE A 32 1.96 4.49 2.29
N VAL A 33 1.31 5.64 2.28
CA VAL A 33 0.61 6.18 1.11
C VAL A 33 1.32 7.43 0.61
N THR A 34 1.35 7.60 -0.70
CA THR A 34 1.90 8.78 -1.35
C THR A 34 0.98 9.21 -2.49
N ASN A 35 1.26 10.39 -3.05
CA ASN A 35 0.55 10.92 -4.22
C ASN A 35 1.43 10.85 -5.47
N MET A 36 0.80 11.01 -6.64
CA MET A 36 1.49 10.97 -7.94
C MET A 36 2.65 11.96 -8.04
N ASN A 37 2.48 13.18 -7.51
CA ASN A 37 3.52 14.21 -7.58
C ASN A 37 4.77 13.79 -6.78
N THR A 38 4.60 13.39 -5.52
CA THR A 38 5.72 12.94 -4.70
C THR A 38 6.33 11.64 -5.22
N LEU A 39 5.50 10.73 -5.75
CA LEU A 39 5.98 9.50 -6.37
C LEU A 39 6.84 9.80 -7.61
N GLN A 40 6.40 10.71 -8.49
CA GLN A 40 7.19 11.20 -9.62
C GLN A 40 8.51 11.80 -9.12
N GLN A 41 8.47 12.74 -8.18
CA GLN A 41 9.68 13.38 -7.65
C GLN A 41 10.71 12.39 -7.07
N ARG A 42 10.24 11.35 -6.36
CA ARG A 42 11.12 10.35 -5.73
C ARG A 42 11.65 9.30 -6.70
N THR A 43 10.92 9.02 -7.77
CA THR A 43 11.28 7.98 -8.75
C THR A 43 12.07 8.55 -9.94
N SER A 44 11.87 9.83 -10.25
CA SER A 44 12.47 10.50 -11.40
C SER A 44 13.80 11.16 -11.05
N GLN A 45 14.89 10.61 -11.58
CA GLN A 45 16.19 11.30 -11.67
C GLN A 45 16.35 12.09 -12.99
N LYS A 46 15.39 11.97 -13.93
CA LYS A 46 15.35 12.59 -15.26
C LYS A 46 13.90 12.90 -15.67
N GLU A 47 13.70 13.67 -16.76
CA GLU A 47 12.37 13.87 -17.34
C GLU A 47 11.73 12.54 -17.71
N LEU A 48 10.48 12.35 -17.28
CA LEU A 48 9.69 11.15 -17.55
C LEU A 48 9.05 11.22 -18.93
N ASP A 49 9.14 10.13 -19.69
CA ASP A 49 8.34 9.92 -20.89
C ASP A 49 6.98 9.24 -20.59
N GLY A 50 6.16 9.07 -21.62
CA GLY A 50 4.82 8.50 -21.50
C GLY A 50 4.78 7.00 -21.15
N ILE A 51 5.90 6.29 -21.18
CA ILE A 51 6.00 4.89 -20.74
C ILE A 51 6.23 4.87 -19.22
N GLU A 52 7.14 5.70 -18.74
CA GLU A 52 7.49 5.77 -17.32
C GLU A 52 6.31 6.29 -16.49
N LEU A 53 5.53 7.25 -17.03
CA LEU A 53 4.29 7.72 -16.41
C LEU A 53 3.26 6.62 -16.16
N ARG A 54 3.08 5.68 -17.11
CA ARG A 54 2.14 4.55 -16.93
C ARG A 54 2.58 3.62 -15.80
N GLY A 55 3.89 3.48 -15.60
CA GLY A 55 4.45 2.75 -14.47
C GLY A 55 4.04 3.38 -13.13
N LEU A 56 4.06 4.71 -13.04
CA LEU A 56 3.67 5.42 -11.82
C LEU A 56 2.16 5.37 -11.59
N GLU A 57 1.34 5.48 -12.64
CA GLU A 57 -0.11 5.26 -12.55
C GLU A 57 -0.45 3.86 -12.04
N TYR A 58 0.27 2.85 -12.54
CA TYR A 58 0.14 1.48 -12.06
C TYR A 58 0.46 1.37 -10.56
N LEU A 59 1.54 2.00 -10.09
CA LEU A 59 1.90 1.98 -8.66
C LEU A 59 0.83 2.67 -7.79
N ILE A 60 0.27 3.79 -8.23
CA ILE A 60 -0.86 4.43 -7.54
C ILE A 60 -2.07 3.51 -7.49
N ASN A 61 -2.40 2.82 -8.58
CA ASN A 61 -3.48 1.84 -8.58
C ASN A 61 -3.21 0.68 -7.61
N VAL A 62 -1.98 0.17 -7.55
CA VAL A 62 -1.58 -0.86 -6.57
C VAL A 62 -1.80 -0.36 -5.13
N GLN A 63 -1.41 0.88 -4.83
CA GLN A 63 -1.65 1.49 -3.52
C GLN A 63 -3.15 1.55 -3.19
N THR A 64 -4.00 2.01 -4.13
CA THR A 64 -5.46 2.03 -3.95
C THR A 64 -6.01 0.64 -3.66
N LYS A 65 -5.54 -0.39 -4.38
CA LYS A 65 -5.94 -1.78 -4.13
C LYS A 65 -5.47 -2.31 -2.78
N MET A 66 -4.32 -1.87 -2.27
CA MET A 66 -3.89 -2.19 -0.91
C MET A 66 -4.84 -1.58 0.13
N GLN A 67 -5.21 -0.29 -0.02
CA GLN A 67 -6.16 0.38 0.88
C GLN A 67 -7.53 -0.32 0.88
N GLU A 68 -8.08 -0.62 -0.30
CA GLU A 68 -9.34 -1.39 -0.43
C GLU A 68 -9.26 -2.77 0.23
N SER A 69 -8.10 -3.43 0.15
CA SER A 69 -7.91 -4.76 0.74
C SER A 69 -7.89 -4.70 2.26
N LEU A 70 -7.19 -3.73 2.84
CA LEU A 70 -7.11 -3.56 4.29
C LEU A 70 -8.50 -3.25 4.89
N GLN A 71 -9.28 -2.40 4.23
CA GLN A 71 -10.66 -2.10 4.64
C GLN A 71 -11.57 -3.34 4.66
N LYS A 72 -11.34 -4.29 3.75
CA LYS A 72 -12.16 -5.51 3.65
C LYS A 72 -11.67 -6.65 4.55
N LEU A 73 -10.37 -6.70 4.85
CA LEU A 73 -9.76 -7.75 5.66
C LEU A 73 -10.01 -7.58 7.16
N ASP A 74 -10.47 -6.39 7.59
CA ASP A 74 -10.73 -6.06 9.00
C ASP A 74 -9.52 -6.31 9.92
N ILE A 75 -8.32 -6.06 9.38
CA ILE A 75 -7.05 -6.11 10.12
C ILE A 75 -6.79 -4.72 10.69
N ASP A 76 -6.25 -4.60 11.89
CA ASP A 76 -5.82 -3.31 12.43
C ASP A 76 -4.70 -2.72 11.56
N TYR A 77 -4.88 -1.50 11.04
CA TYR A 77 -3.89 -0.86 10.20
C TYR A 77 -3.76 0.64 10.44
N LEU A 78 -2.54 1.15 10.20
CA LEU A 78 -2.19 2.55 10.19
C LEU A 78 -1.84 3.01 8.78
N GLU A 79 -2.58 3.97 8.24
CA GLU A 79 -2.16 4.71 7.04
C GLU A 79 -1.25 5.87 7.41
N VAL A 80 -0.08 5.93 6.77
CA VAL A 80 0.95 6.95 6.98
C VAL A 80 1.15 7.72 5.69
N ASP A 81 0.95 9.04 5.74
CA ASP A 81 1.30 9.93 4.63
C ASP A 81 2.83 9.98 4.52
N ALA A 82 3.36 9.40 3.45
CA ALA A 82 4.78 9.33 3.20
C ALA A 82 5.38 10.68 2.79
N THR A 83 4.58 11.73 2.63
CA THR A 83 5.03 13.11 2.36
C THR A 83 5.31 13.90 3.63
N ASP A 84 4.90 13.39 4.79
CA ASP A 84 5.15 14.01 6.09
C ASP A 84 6.64 13.91 6.49
N SER A 85 7.04 14.67 7.50
CA SER A 85 8.39 14.64 8.05
C SER A 85 8.72 13.29 8.69
N ILE A 86 10.00 12.92 8.66
CA ILE A 86 10.48 11.67 9.25
C ILE A 86 10.14 11.63 10.74
N GLU A 87 10.28 12.75 11.44
CA GLU A 87 9.96 12.91 12.85
C GLU A 87 8.47 12.64 13.13
N ASN A 88 7.56 13.26 12.36
CA ASN A 88 6.12 13.03 12.52
C ASN A 88 5.72 11.59 12.22
N ILE A 89 6.25 11.02 11.13
CA ILE A 89 6.04 9.62 10.75
C ILE A 89 6.50 8.70 11.89
N HIS A 90 7.69 8.94 12.43
CA HIS A 90 8.26 8.15 13.52
C HIS A 90 7.37 8.21 14.77
N GLN A 91 6.95 9.40 15.19
CA GLN A 91 6.07 9.57 16.35
C GLN A 91 4.71 8.91 16.14
N LYS A 92 4.14 8.99 14.92
CA LYS A 92 2.88 8.35 14.57
C LYS A 92 2.96 6.83 14.68
N ILE A 93 4.05 6.25 14.20
CA ILE A 93 4.30 4.79 14.28
C ILE A 93 4.49 4.36 15.73
N LEU A 94 5.31 5.06 16.51
CA LEU A 94 5.50 4.75 17.93
C LEU A 94 4.17 4.79 18.70
N SER A 95 3.39 5.84 18.49
CA SER A 95 2.06 5.99 19.11
C SER A 95 1.12 4.85 18.75
N TYR A 96 1.14 4.39 17.48
CA TYR A 96 0.32 3.27 17.02
C TYR A 96 0.77 1.91 17.57
N LEU A 97 2.08 1.75 17.78
CA LEU A 97 2.66 0.53 18.35
C LEU A 97 2.66 0.52 19.88
N GLU A 98 2.20 1.61 20.52
CA GLU A 98 2.20 1.77 21.98
C GLU A 98 3.62 1.65 22.60
N LEU A 99 4.63 2.17 21.88
CA LEU A 99 6.06 2.18 22.26
C LEU A 99 6.55 3.60 22.57
#